data_AF-A0A965NCH8-F1
#
_entry.id   AF-A0A965NCH8-F1
#
_cell.length_a   1.000
_cell.length_b   1.000
_cell.length_c   1.000
_cell.angle_alpha   90.00
_cell.angle_beta   90.00
_cell.angle_gamma   90.00
#
_symmetry.space_group_name_H-M   'P 1'
#
loop_
_entity.id
_entity.type
_entity.pdbx_description
1 polymer ?
#
loop_
_entity_poly.entity_id
_entity_poly.type
_entity_poly.pdbx_seq_one_letter_code
_entity_poly.pdbx_strand_id
1 'polypeptide(L)'
;MLHTFTELSTLANRLGRCVVLQIGDSVGNNLGYGLSNQVQGASGLSLYLKGKSSTGLSNSWYYEWSTHLTEYLHQYRPHLVIISLGANDEQGMIVNGHAQQFPSEAWKGEYLKHVLALDRLATKAGAQVLWVGMPIMGPPQYSDGMKVLNSIYAEAARRTPGVTFLSTW
;
A
#
# COMPACT_ATOMS: atom_id res chain seq x y z
N MET A 1 -7.25 -35.62 24.73
CA MET A 1 -7.11 -34.24 25.25
C MET A 1 -7.35 -33.31 24.06
N LEU A 2 -8.62 -32.99 23.81
CA LEU A 2 -9.11 -32.17 22.70
C LEU A 2 -9.18 -30.72 23.18
N HIS A 3 -8.09 -29.98 23.06
CA HIS A 3 -8.07 -28.54 23.23
C HIS A 3 -7.38 -27.96 21.99
N THR A 4 -8.13 -27.27 21.14
CA THR A 4 -7.67 -26.07 20.37
C THR A 4 -8.65 -25.55 19.31
N PHE A 5 -9.75 -26.23 18.97
CA PHE A 5 -10.71 -25.68 17.98
C PHE A 5 -11.72 -24.66 18.53
N THR A 6 -11.89 -24.56 19.85
CA THR A 6 -12.91 -23.71 20.49
C THR A 6 -12.43 -22.29 20.82
N GLU A 7 -11.12 -22.05 20.84
CA GLU A 7 -10.58 -20.71 21.17
C GLU A 7 -10.57 -19.76 19.96
N LEU A 8 -10.47 -20.28 18.74
CA LEU A 8 -10.51 -19.46 17.52
C LEU A 8 -11.92 -18.89 17.24
N SER A 9 -12.97 -19.64 17.56
CA SER A 9 -14.36 -19.20 17.39
C SER A 9 -14.79 -18.14 18.41
N THR A 10 -14.17 -18.12 19.59
CA THR A 10 -14.43 -17.14 20.65
C THR A 10 -13.64 -15.84 20.46
N LEU A 11 -12.47 -15.89 19.81
CA LEU A 11 -11.76 -14.69 19.33
C LEU A 11 -12.48 -14.00 18.16
N ALA A 12 -13.11 -14.77 17.27
CA ALA A 12 -13.90 -14.24 16.16
C ALA A 12 -15.08 -13.35 16.61
N ASN A 13 -15.61 -13.56 17.82
CA ASN A 13 -16.69 -12.76 18.41
C ASN A 13 -16.22 -11.55 19.23
N ARG A 14 -14.90 -11.34 19.42
CA ARG A 14 -14.36 -10.20 20.18
C ARG A 14 -13.79 -9.07 19.32
N LEU A 15 -13.52 -9.32 18.05
CA LEU A 15 -13.12 -8.28 17.12
C LEU A 15 -14.40 -7.74 16.47
N GLY A 16 -14.76 -6.51 16.79
CA GLY A 16 -15.79 -5.78 16.04
C GLY A 16 -15.49 -5.79 14.54
N ARG A 17 -16.45 -5.35 13.74
CA ARG A 17 -16.33 -5.26 12.27
C ARG A 17 -14.99 -4.59 11.87
N CYS A 18 -14.11 -5.31 11.19
CA CYS A 18 -12.88 -4.79 10.59
C CYS A 18 -13.14 -4.48 9.11
N VAL A 19 -12.68 -3.32 8.66
CA VAL A 19 -12.79 -2.88 7.27
C VAL A 19 -11.38 -2.64 6.75
N VAL A 20 -11.02 -3.38 5.72
CA VAL A 20 -9.72 -3.30 5.05
C VAL A 20 -9.94 -2.72 3.66
N LEU A 21 -9.18 -1.67 3.33
CA LEU A 21 -9.10 -1.12 1.99
C LEU A 21 -7.75 -1.52 1.40
N GLN A 22 -7.75 -2.20 0.26
CA GLN A 22 -6.52 -2.48 -0.48
C GLN A 22 -6.46 -1.59 -1.72
N ILE A 23 -5.36 -0.85 -1.86
CA ILE A 23 -5.05 -0.05 -3.04
C ILE A 23 -3.70 -0.49 -3.64
N GLY A 24 -3.55 -0.31 -4.95
CA GLY A 24 -2.33 -0.72 -5.64
C GLY A 24 -2.40 -0.68 -7.15
N ASP A 25 -1.26 -0.94 -7.79
CA ASP A 25 -1.16 -1.04 -9.25
C ASP A 25 -1.52 -2.47 -9.71
N SER A 26 -1.02 -2.93 -10.85
CA SER A 26 -1.24 -4.29 -11.33
C SER A 26 -0.67 -5.35 -10.39
N VAL A 27 0.47 -5.10 -9.74
CA VAL A 27 1.05 -6.00 -8.74
C VAL A 27 0.24 -5.96 -7.46
N GLY A 28 -0.18 -4.77 -7.04
CA GLY A 28 -1.08 -4.61 -5.90
C GLY A 28 -2.45 -5.28 -6.10
N ASN A 29 -2.99 -5.28 -7.32
CA ASN A 29 -4.21 -6.03 -7.65
C ASN A 29 -4.04 -7.54 -7.40
N ASN A 30 -2.90 -8.12 -7.80
CA ASN A 30 -2.61 -9.53 -7.56
C ASN A 30 -2.56 -9.86 -6.05
N LEU A 31 -1.94 -8.97 -5.25
CA LEU A 31 -1.98 -9.05 -3.79
C LEU A 31 -3.43 -9.02 -3.28
N GLY A 32 -4.24 -8.08 -3.76
CA GLY A 32 -5.65 -7.95 -3.40
C GLY A 32 -6.47 -9.20 -3.68
N TYR A 33 -6.28 -9.84 -4.85
CA TYR A 33 -6.94 -11.09 -5.19
C TYR A 33 -6.52 -12.25 -4.29
N GLY A 34 -5.22 -12.38 -4.03
CA GLY A 34 -4.70 -13.37 -3.09
C GLY A 34 -5.30 -13.19 -1.69
N LEU A 35 -5.30 -11.96 -1.19
CA LEU A 35 -5.88 -11.62 0.11
C LEU A 35 -7.37 -11.95 0.17
N SER A 36 -8.15 -11.61 -0.87
CA SER A 36 -9.58 -11.92 -0.95
C SER A 36 -9.85 -13.42 -0.82
N ASN A 37 -9.00 -14.26 -1.39
CA ASN A 37 -9.13 -15.72 -1.26
C ASN A 37 -8.81 -16.19 0.17
N GLN A 38 -7.83 -15.58 0.84
CA GLN A 38 -7.44 -15.96 2.21
C GLN A 38 -8.45 -15.54 3.27
N VAL A 39 -9.14 -14.41 3.07
CA VAL A 39 -10.12 -13.89 4.04
C VAL A 39 -11.56 -14.28 3.71
N GLN A 40 -11.76 -15.14 2.72
CA GLN A 40 -13.08 -15.63 2.35
C GLN A 40 -13.72 -16.37 3.54
N GLY A 41 -14.93 -15.94 3.94
CA GLY A 41 -15.64 -16.53 5.08
C GLY A 41 -15.19 -16.04 6.45
N ALA A 42 -14.20 -15.15 6.53
CA ALA A 42 -13.81 -14.49 7.78
C ALA A 42 -14.95 -13.59 8.28
N SER A 43 -15.68 -14.06 9.29
CA SER A 43 -16.76 -13.28 9.91
C SER A 43 -16.21 -11.99 10.52
N GLY A 44 -16.90 -10.88 10.27
CA GLY A 44 -16.52 -9.57 10.79
C GLY A 44 -15.47 -8.82 9.96
N LEU A 45 -14.93 -9.38 8.88
CA LEU A 45 -13.99 -8.68 7.99
C LEU A 45 -14.67 -8.27 6.68
N SER A 46 -14.54 -7.00 6.30
CA SER A 46 -14.92 -6.48 4.99
C SER A 46 -13.68 -6.02 4.24
N LEU A 47 -13.39 -6.62 3.08
CA LEU A 47 -12.27 -6.23 2.22
C LEU A 47 -12.79 -5.50 0.97
N TYR A 48 -12.27 -4.30 0.73
CA TYR A 48 -12.55 -3.52 -0.48
C TYR A 48 -11.28 -3.41 -1.33
N LEU A 49 -11.33 -3.93 -2.55
CA LEU A 49 -10.23 -3.85 -3.52
C LEU A 49 -10.42 -2.62 -4.40
N LYS A 50 -9.44 -1.72 -4.40
CA LYS A 50 -9.43 -0.44 -5.14
C LYS A 50 -8.10 -0.21 -5.83
N GLY A 51 -7.54 -1.27 -6.42
CA GLY A 51 -6.38 -1.14 -7.26
C GLY A 51 -6.73 -0.67 -8.69
N LYS A 52 -5.74 -0.06 -9.34
CA LYS A 52 -5.83 0.49 -10.68
C LYS A 52 -4.53 0.18 -11.43
N SER A 53 -4.62 -0.73 -12.40
CA SER A 53 -3.47 -1.14 -13.21
C SER A 53 -2.83 0.03 -13.98
N SER A 54 -1.53 -0.10 -14.27
CA SER A 54 -0.74 0.88 -15.04
C SER A 54 -0.60 2.25 -14.37
N THR A 55 -0.78 2.31 -13.05
CA THR A 55 -0.60 3.54 -12.25
C THR A 55 0.61 3.43 -11.34
N GLY A 56 1.01 4.56 -10.77
CA GLY A 56 2.06 4.67 -9.78
C GLY A 56 2.04 6.05 -9.13
N LEU A 57 2.98 6.32 -8.24
CA LEU A 57 3.10 7.64 -7.59
C LEU A 57 3.96 8.63 -8.39
N SER A 58 4.71 8.16 -9.38
CA SER A 58 5.54 9.01 -10.24
C SER A 58 4.78 9.65 -11.41
N ASN A 59 3.60 9.13 -11.76
CA ASN A 59 2.74 9.59 -12.84
C ASN A 59 1.38 10.11 -12.35
N SER A 60 1.38 11.00 -11.36
CA SER A 60 0.15 11.60 -10.81
C SER A 60 -0.74 12.29 -11.85
N TRP A 61 -0.18 12.74 -12.98
CA TRP A 61 -0.93 13.28 -14.12
C TRP A 61 -1.84 12.24 -14.82
N TYR A 62 -1.51 10.95 -14.73
CA TYR A 62 -2.31 9.85 -15.28
C TYR A 62 -3.36 9.37 -14.26
N TYR A 63 -2.96 9.23 -13.00
CA TYR A 63 -3.84 8.81 -11.91
C TYR A 63 -3.34 9.36 -10.58
N GLU A 64 -4.12 10.26 -9.97
CA GLU A 64 -3.72 10.92 -8.73
C GLU A 64 -4.24 10.12 -7.52
N TRP A 65 -3.35 9.29 -6.94
CA TRP A 65 -3.69 8.38 -5.85
C TRP A 65 -4.21 9.09 -4.60
N SER A 66 -3.76 10.32 -4.29
CA SER A 66 -4.16 11.03 -3.07
C SER A 66 -5.63 11.43 -3.12
N THR A 67 -6.11 11.86 -4.28
CA THR A 67 -7.50 12.24 -4.56
C THR A 67 -8.41 11.03 -4.41
N HIS A 68 -8.07 9.93 -5.08
CA HIS A 68 -8.87 8.70 -5.00
C HIS A 68 -8.84 8.07 -3.61
N LEU A 69 -7.68 8.06 -2.93
CA LEU A 69 -7.61 7.58 -1.57
C LEU A 69 -8.50 8.41 -0.64
N THR A 70 -8.55 9.74 -0.81
CA THR A 70 -9.46 10.61 -0.03
C THR A 70 -10.93 10.19 -0.21
N GLU A 71 -11.36 9.94 -1.45
CA GLU A 71 -12.72 9.45 -1.75
C GLU A 71 -12.99 8.10 -1.08
N TYR A 72 -12.03 7.16 -1.17
CA TYR A 72 -12.18 5.82 -0.60
C TYR A 72 -12.20 5.84 0.92
N LEU A 73 -11.38 6.68 1.56
CA LEU A 73 -11.37 6.86 3.02
C LEU A 73 -12.73 7.37 3.51
N HIS A 74 -13.31 8.35 2.81
CA HIS A 74 -14.66 8.86 3.12
C HIS A 74 -15.74 7.79 2.92
N GLN A 75 -15.69 7.08 1.80
CA GLN A 75 -16.71 6.09 1.43
C GLN A 75 -16.69 4.86 2.33
N TYR A 76 -15.51 4.28 2.58
CA TYR A 76 -15.37 2.97 3.22
C TYR A 76 -15.03 3.06 4.70
N ARG A 77 -14.46 4.18 5.17
CA ARG A 77 -13.97 4.38 6.55
C ARG A 77 -13.17 3.17 7.05
N PRO A 78 -12.09 2.79 6.35
CA PRO A 78 -11.33 1.58 6.68
C PRO A 78 -10.60 1.72 8.02
N HIS A 79 -10.41 0.59 8.68
CA HIS A 79 -9.53 0.47 9.86
C HIS A 79 -8.07 0.25 9.44
N LEU A 80 -7.87 -0.37 8.27
CA LEU A 80 -6.56 -0.65 7.69
C LEU A 80 -6.57 -0.33 6.19
N VAL A 81 -5.57 0.40 5.72
CA VAL A 81 -5.25 0.58 4.31
C VAL A 81 -4.00 -0.24 3.97
N ILE A 82 -4.14 -1.20 3.07
CA ILE A 82 -3.03 -1.99 2.53
C ILE A 82 -2.63 -1.39 1.19
N ILE A 83 -1.36 -1.02 1.05
CA ILE A 83 -0.83 -0.36 -0.15
C ILE A 83 0.28 -1.20 -0.76
N SER A 84 0.19 -1.46 -2.07
CA SER A 84 1.28 -2.05 -2.85
C SER A 84 1.31 -1.39 -4.23
N LEU A 85 2.28 -0.48 -4.39
CA LEU A 85 2.48 0.38 -5.55
C LEU A 85 3.97 0.44 -5.88
N GLY A 86 4.31 0.58 -7.16
CA GLY A 86 5.67 0.89 -7.58
C GLY A 86 6.08 0.27 -8.91
N ALA A 87 5.30 -0.67 -9.45
CA ALA A 87 5.68 -1.39 -10.67
C ALA A 87 5.89 -0.44 -11.87
N ASN A 88 5.18 0.69 -11.89
CA ASN A 88 5.26 1.66 -12.98
C ASN A 88 6.08 2.90 -12.62
N ASP A 89 6.81 2.88 -11.49
CA ASP A 89 7.42 4.09 -10.92
C ASP A 89 8.91 4.26 -11.21
N GLU A 90 9.54 3.32 -11.90
CA GLU A 90 10.90 3.49 -12.45
C GLU A 90 10.92 4.39 -13.68
N GLN A 91 10.38 5.60 -13.56
CA GLN A 91 10.32 6.61 -14.61
C GLN A 91 10.64 8.00 -14.07
N GLY A 92 11.01 8.92 -14.96
CA GLY A 92 11.32 10.29 -14.58
C GLY A 92 10.13 11.05 -14.00
N MET A 93 10.40 11.99 -13.10
CA MET A 93 9.43 12.92 -12.54
C MET A 93 9.85 14.36 -12.80
N ILE A 94 8.88 15.27 -12.88
CA ILE A 94 9.16 16.71 -12.83
C ILE A 94 9.21 17.13 -11.35
N VAL A 95 10.38 17.57 -10.89
CA VAL A 95 10.60 18.05 -9.52
C VAL A 95 11.03 19.51 -9.59
N ASN A 96 10.24 20.41 -8.98
CA ASN A 96 10.48 21.85 -9.02
C ASN A 96 10.70 22.41 -10.44
N GLY A 97 9.96 21.91 -11.43
CA GLY A 97 10.06 22.34 -12.83
C GLY A 97 11.18 21.68 -13.64
N HIS A 98 11.98 20.78 -13.04
CA HIS A 98 13.08 20.09 -13.72
C HIS A 98 12.82 18.59 -13.83
N ALA A 99 13.16 18.00 -14.97
CA ALA A 99 13.12 16.55 -15.15
C ALA A 99 14.19 15.87 -14.29
N GLN A 100 13.78 14.97 -13.41
CA GLN A 100 14.65 14.14 -12.59
C GLN A 100 14.50 12.69 -13.02
N GLN A 101 15.61 12.04 -13.32
CA GLN A 101 15.62 10.61 -13.64
C GLN A 101 15.53 9.79 -12.35
N PHE A 102 14.84 8.65 -12.43
CA PHE A 102 14.91 7.62 -11.42
C PHE A 102 16.34 7.02 -11.38
N PRO A 103 16.95 6.76 -10.20
CA PRO A 103 16.55 7.11 -8.85
C PRO A 103 17.41 8.23 -8.23
N SER A 104 17.55 9.37 -8.92
CA SER A 104 18.32 10.52 -8.40
C SER A 104 17.83 10.97 -7.00
N GLU A 105 18.68 11.61 -6.20
CA GLU A 105 18.28 12.06 -4.85
C GLU A 105 17.07 13.00 -4.87
N ALA A 106 16.99 13.90 -5.85
CA ALA A 106 15.84 14.78 -6.03
C ALA A 106 14.56 13.99 -6.35
N TRP A 107 14.66 12.96 -7.21
CA TRP A 107 13.55 12.06 -7.50
C TRP A 107 13.08 11.30 -6.26
N LYS A 108 14.01 10.70 -5.50
CA LYS A 108 13.69 9.95 -4.27
C LYS A 108 13.05 10.84 -3.21
N GLY A 109 13.56 12.06 -3.06
CA GLY A 109 13.01 13.05 -2.15
C GLY A 109 11.58 13.45 -2.50
N GLU A 110 11.28 13.65 -3.78
CA GLU A 110 9.91 13.96 -4.23
C GLU A 110 8.99 12.75 -4.08
N TYR A 111 9.45 11.56 -4.46
CA TYR A 111 8.67 10.33 -4.37
C TYR A 111 8.32 10.00 -2.90
N LEU A 112 9.25 10.20 -1.98
CA LEU A 112 9.00 10.08 -0.54
C LEU A 112 7.89 11.04 -0.08
N LYS A 113 7.78 12.26 -0.63
CA LYS A 113 6.67 13.16 -0.29
C LYS A 113 5.32 12.59 -0.74
N HIS A 114 5.25 11.96 -1.92
CA HIS A 114 4.02 11.31 -2.39
C HIS A 114 3.62 10.15 -1.48
N VAL A 115 4.57 9.30 -1.08
CA VAL A 115 4.33 8.19 -0.13
C VAL A 115 3.82 8.73 1.22
N LEU A 116 4.51 9.73 1.79
CA LEU A 116 4.11 10.36 3.05
C LEU A 116 2.75 11.07 2.96
N ALA A 117 2.35 11.55 1.78
CA ALA A 117 1.04 12.15 1.58
C ALA A 117 -0.08 11.11 1.73
N LEU A 118 0.06 9.92 1.12
CA LEU A 118 -0.90 8.82 1.28
C LEU A 118 -0.97 8.36 2.73
N ASP A 119 0.19 8.17 3.37
CA ASP A 119 0.29 7.76 4.77
C ASP A 119 -0.48 8.73 5.69
N ARG A 120 -0.26 10.04 5.50
CA ARG A 120 -0.93 11.09 6.29
C ARG A 120 -2.42 11.14 6.02
N LEU A 121 -2.88 10.93 4.78
CA LEU A 121 -4.31 10.90 4.46
C LEU A 121 -5.01 9.76 5.20
N ALA A 122 -4.48 8.54 5.10
CA ALA A 122 -5.05 7.36 5.74
C ALA A 122 -5.01 7.45 7.27
N THR A 123 -3.86 7.81 7.84
CA THR A 123 -3.70 7.92 9.31
C THR A 123 -4.54 9.03 9.92
N LYS A 124 -4.68 10.20 9.26
CA LYS A 124 -5.60 11.26 9.69
C LYS A 124 -7.07 10.84 9.63
N ALA A 125 -7.43 9.95 8.70
CA ALA A 125 -8.77 9.37 8.64
C ALA A 125 -9.00 8.28 9.71
N GLY A 126 -8.00 7.98 10.56
CA GLY A 126 -8.09 7.00 11.64
C GLY A 126 -7.69 5.58 11.25
N ALA A 127 -7.27 5.35 10.00
CA ALA A 127 -6.82 4.04 9.55
C ALA A 127 -5.34 3.79 9.91
N GLN A 128 -4.99 2.54 10.20
CA GLN A 128 -3.59 2.09 10.11
C GLN A 128 -3.22 1.90 8.63
N VAL A 129 -1.93 1.93 8.31
CA VAL A 129 -1.41 1.70 6.96
C VAL A 129 -0.40 0.55 6.97
N LEU A 130 -0.53 -0.37 6.01
CA LEU A 130 0.43 -1.41 5.73
C LEU A 130 0.94 -1.28 4.30
N TRP A 131 2.19 -0.84 4.16
CA TRP A 131 2.91 -0.96 2.89
C TRP A 131 3.41 -2.39 2.72
N VAL A 132 2.95 -3.06 1.67
CA VAL A 132 3.51 -4.34 1.24
C VAL A 132 4.48 -4.06 0.10
N GLY A 133 5.77 -4.30 0.36
CA GLY A 133 6.84 -3.98 -0.57
C GLY A 133 6.68 -4.69 -1.92
N MET A 134 7.19 -4.05 -2.97
CA MET A 134 7.25 -4.65 -4.29
C MET A 134 8.12 -5.91 -4.26
N PRO A 135 7.69 -7.02 -4.86
CA PRO A 135 8.42 -8.28 -4.80
C PRO A 135 9.72 -8.22 -5.60
N ILE A 136 10.52 -9.29 -5.50
CA ILE A 136 11.63 -9.54 -6.43
C ILE A 136 11.06 -9.70 -7.83
N MET A 137 11.30 -8.72 -8.70
CA MET A 137 10.83 -8.73 -10.09
C MET A 137 11.98 -9.00 -11.06
N GLY A 138 11.68 -9.67 -12.17
CA GLY A 138 12.60 -9.84 -13.28
C GLY A 138 12.37 -8.76 -14.35
N PRO A 139 13.42 -8.35 -15.09
CA PRO A 139 14.83 -8.76 -14.99
C PRO A 139 15.57 -8.16 -13.78
N PRO A 140 16.80 -8.62 -13.43
CA PRO A 140 17.52 -8.19 -12.22
C PRO A 140 17.66 -6.66 -12.06
N GLN A 141 17.85 -5.93 -13.16
CA GLN A 141 17.97 -4.46 -13.14
C GLN A 141 16.69 -3.77 -12.68
N TYR A 142 15.53 -4.34 -13.05
CA TYR A 142 14.23 -3.86 -12.57
C TYR A 142 14.00 -4.27 -11.11
N SER A 143 14.55 -5.41 -10.68
CA SER A 143 14.61 -5.76 -9.25
C SER A 143 15.37 -4.71 -8.42
N ASP A 144 16.44 -4.13 -8.96
CA ASP A 144 17.23 -3.13 -8.23
C ASP A 144 16.45 -1.83 -8.00
N GLY A 145 15.60 -1.40 -8.94
CA GLY A 145 14.73 -0.25 -8.71
C GLY A 145 13.61 -0.56 -7.70
N MET A 146 13.08 -1.78 -7.68
CA MET A 146 12.15 -2.20 -6.60
C MET A 146 12.80 -2.15 -5.21
N LYS A 147 14.11 -2.43 -5.08
CA LYS A 147 14.84 -2.22 -3.80
C LYS A 147 14.86 -0.75 -3.40
N VAL A 148 15.06 0.16 -4.34
CA VAL A 148 15.03 1.62 -4.08
C VAL A 148 13.65 2.02 -3.59
N LEU A 149 12.58 1.64 -4.29
CA LEU A 149 11.21 1.98 -3.88
C LEU A 149 10.87 1.42 -2.50
N ASN A 150 11.21 0.15 -2.24
CA ASN A 150 10.99 -0.49 -0.94
C ASN A 150 11.75 0.21 0.19
N SER A 151 12.96 0.72 -0.06
CA SER A 151 13.70 1.50 0.93
C SER A 151 12.98 2.79 1.31
N ILE A 152 12.33 3.45 0.35
CA ILE A 152 11.53 4.66 0.57
C ILE A 152 10.27 4.33 1.38
N TYR A 153 9.58 3.22 1.08
CA TYR A 153 8.41 2.79 1.85
C TYR A 153 8.77 2.47 3.30
N ALA A 154 9.86 1.74 3.51
CA ALA A 154 10.37 1.45 4.85
C ALA A 154 10.74 2.74 5.60
N GLU A 155 11.32 3.72 4.92
CA GLU A 155 11.64 5.02 5.49
C GLU A 155 10.39 5.83 5.86
N ALA A 156 9.39 5.89 4.99
CA ALA A 156 8.13 6.57 5.25
C ALA A 156 7.40 5.96 6.46
N ALA A 157 7.37 4.62 6.55
CA ALA A 157 6.77 3.91 7.66
C ALA A 157 7.43 4.26 9.02
N ARG A 158 8.77 4.40 9.05
CA ARG A 158 9.47 4.83 10.28
C ARG A 158 9.16 6.28 10.68
N ARG A 159 8.75 7.12 9.73
CA ARG A 159 8.49 8.56 9.94
C ARG A 159 7.03 8.86 10.32
N THR A 160 6.11 7.92 10.13
CA THR A 160 4.67 8.17 10.29
C THR A 160 4.05 7.17 11.27
N PRO A 161 3.58 7.62 12.45
CA PRO A 161 2.86 6.77 13.38
C PRO A 161 1.64 6.10 12.73
N GLY A 162 1.42 4.83 13.03
CA GLY A 162 0.32 4.04 12.46
C GLY A 162 0.59 3.47 11.06
N VAL A 163 1.82 3.56 10.58
CA VAL A 163 2.26 2.99 9.31
C VAL A 163 3.29 1.88 9.56
N THR A 164 3.13 0.74 8.89
CA THR A 164 4.07 -0.39 8.92
C THR A 164 4.49 -0.74 7.51
N PHE A 165 5.74 -1.16 7.34
CA PHE A 165 6.26 -1.72 6.10
C PHE A 165 6.51 -3.22 6.26
N LEU A 166 6.00 -4.03 5.33
CA LEU A 166 6.23 -5.46 5.22
C LEU A 166 7.12 -5.75 4.00
N SER A 167 8.33 -6.27 4.26
CA SER A 167 9.22 -6.75 3.21
C SER A 167 8.63 -7.97 2.51
N THR A 168 8.83 -8.05 1.20
CA THR A 168 8.58 -9.22 0.35
C THR A 168 9.87 -9.84 -0.19
N TRP A 169 11.01 -9.39 0.34
CA TRP A 169 12.38 -9.80 0.03
C TRP A 169 12.97 -10.60 1.18
#